data_AF-A0A5N7MVY1-F1
#
_entry.id   AF-A0A5N7MVY1-F1
#
_cell.length_a   1.000
_cell.length_b   1.000
_cell.length_c   1.000
_cell.angle_alpha   90.00
_cell.angle_beta   90.00
_cell.angle_gamma   90.00
#
_symmetry.space_group_name_H-M   'P 1'
#
loop_
_entity.id
_entity.type
_entity.pdbx_description
1 polymer ?
#
loop_
_entity_poly.entity_id
_entity_poly.type
_entity_poly.pdbx_seq_one_letter_code
_entity_poly.pdbx_strand_id
1 'polypeptide(L)'
;MDSFDYVLNWKLKQGSHVFPGKDGGTCINEAAVVAAGFPYRPVRTVDDMPGCFSRPICRLAMHLNDEASDEERQLLLPFVTRLACADTVEVERIREAYINLHMTSRLSFREHLDILEGALAIGRQADPFPSEEVKVRLEIVQQGANTPTSLADYAVFSQTKIWFGPFH
;
A
#
# COMPACT_ATOMS: atom_id res chain seq x y z
N MET A 1 -15.43 4.68 16.18
CA MET A 1 -14.51 4.67 15.02
C MET A 1 -13.12 4.32 15.55
N ASP A 2 -12.99 3.21 16.29
CA ASP A 2 -11.94 3.06 17.32
C ASP A 2 -11.18 1.73 17.27
N SER A 3 -11.31 0.96 16.18
CA SER A 3 -10.73 -0.38 16.16
C SER A 3 -9.34 -0.45 15.53
N PHE A 4 -8.80 0.59 14.90
CA PHE A 4 -7.49 0.52 14.23
C PHE A 4 -6.38 1.33 14.91
N ASP A 5 -6.74 2.30 15.77
CA ASP A 5 -5.79 3.21 16.41
C ASP A 5 -4.81 2.52 17.39
N TYR A 6 -5.12 1.29 17.80
CA TYR A 6 -4.29 0.49 18.72
C TYR A 6 -3.84 -0.84 18.14
N VAL A 7 -4.21 -1.15 16.89
CA VAL A 7 -4.21 -2.55 16.44
C VAL A 7 -2.83 -3.10 16.09
N LEU A 8 -1.78 -2.28 15.93
CA LEU A 8 -0.37 -2.71 15.95
C LEU A 8 0.56 -1.51 15.79
N ASN A 9 1.81 -1.62 16.23
CA ASN A 9 2.92 -0.73 15.81
C ASN A 9 3.26 -0.89 14.30
N TRP A 10 2.30 -1.28 13.47
CA TRP A 10 2.47 -1.52 12.04
C TRP A 10 2.42 -0.20 11.31
N LYS A 11 3.59 0.31 10.94
CA LYS A 11 3.73 1.58 10.23
C LYS A 11 3.62 1.35 8.73
N LEU A 12 2.71 2.03 8.05
CA LEU A 12 2.71 2.05 6.59
C LEU A 12 3.95 2.77 6.08
N LYS A 13 4.61 2.21 5.06
CA LYS A 13 5.82 2.75 4.44
C LYS A 13 5.60 3.00 2.95
N GLN A 14 6.37 3.94 2.40
CA GLN A 14 6.39 4.16 0.96
C GLN A 14 6.73 2.85 0.25
N GLY A 15 6.06 2.57 -0.86
CA GLY A 15 6.28 1.35 -1.60
C GLY A 15 7.68 1.25 -2.20
N SER A 16 8.04 -0.01 -2.50
CA SER A 16 8.99 -0.46 -3.51
C SER A 16 10.45 -0.78 -3.04
N HIS A 17 10.72 -2.10 -3.02
CA HIS A 17 12.04 -2.78 -3.16
C HIS A 17 12.91 -3.02 -1.92
N VAL A 18 12.36 -3.70 -0.91
CA VAL A 18 12.92 -4.84 -0.11
C VAL A 18 12.07 -4.91 1.16
N PHE A 19 11.65 -6.12 1.53
CA PHE A 19 10.89 -6.42 2.75
C PHE A 19 11.40 -5.62 3.94
N PRO A 20 10.53 -5.00 4.77
CA PRO A 20 11.01 -4.30 5.95
C PRO A 20 11.72 -5.32 6.83
N GLY A 21 12.90 -4.98 7.31
CA GLY A 21 13.47 -5.76 8.40
C GLY A 21 12.56 -5.71 9.63
N LYS A 22 13.06 -6.25 10.73
CA LYS A 22 12.40 -6.35 12.06
C LYS A 22 11.56 -5.13 12.53
N ASP A 23 11.84 -3.94 12.01
CA ASP A 23 11.18 -2.68 12.41
C ASP A 23 9.77 -2.51 11.82
N GLY A 24 9.35 -3.39 10.91
CA GLY A 24 7.96 -3.51 10.46
C GLY A 24 7.49 -2.31 9.64
N GLY A 25 7.15 -2.56 8.38
CA GLY A 25 6.42 -1.58 7.59
C GLY A 25 6.29 -1.95 6.13
N THR A 26 5.07 -2.01 5.67
CA THR A 26 4.73 -2.42 4.30
C THR A 26 3.94 -1.33 3.62
N CYS A 27 3.82 -1.38 2.30
CA CYS A 27 2.85 -0.52 1.63
C CYS A 27 1.42 -0.97 2.01
N ILE A 28 0.44 -0.09 1.86
CA ILE A 28 -0.96 -0.40 2.18
C ILE A 28 -1.46 -1.70 1.51
N ASN A 29 -1.07 -1.96 0.26
CA ASN A 29 -1.54 -3.13 -0.48
C ASN A 29 -0.95 -4.44 0.07
N GLU A 30 0.31 -4.43 0.47
CA GLU A 30 0.95 -5.57 1.14
C GLU A 30 0.33 -5.83 2.50
N ALA A 31 0.08 -4.78 3.29
CA ALA A 31 -0.65 -4.89 4.55
C ALA A 31 -2.04 -5.50 4.34
N ALA A 32 -2.75 -5.08 3.28
CA ALA A 32 -4.08 -5.58 2.95
C ALA A 32 -4.08 -7.05 2.54
N VAL A 33 -3.05 -7.51 1.81
CA VAL A 33 -2.84 -8.93 1.47
C VAL A 33 -2.74 -9.77 2.75
N VAL A 34 -1.89 -9.36 3.69
CA VAL A 34 -1.72 -10.06 4.97
C VAL A 34 -2.99 -10.00 5.82
N ALA A 35 -3.63 -8.83 5.89
CA ALA A 35 -4.87 -8.64 6.64
C ALA A 35 -5.99 -9.57 6.14
N ALA A 36 -6.09 -9.76 4.82
CA ALA A 36 -7.05 -10.68 4.22
C ALA A 36 -6.68 -12.17 4.37
N GLY A 37 -5.55 -12.49 5.00
CA GLY A 37 -5.14 -13.86 5.34
C GLY A 37 -4.28 -14.54 4.27
N PHE A 38 -3.81 -13.79 3.28
CA PHE A 38 -2.85 -14.31 2.31
C PHE A 38 -1.42 -14.23 2.88
N PRO A 39 -0.50 -15.10 2.42
CA PRO A 39 0.91 -14.96 2.72
C PRO A 39 1.42 -13.59 2.25
N TYR A 40 2.31 -12.99 3.06
CA TYR A 40 3.01 -11.78 2.63
C TYR A 40 3.71 -12.01 1.28
N ARG A 41 3.55 -11.06 0.37
CA ARG A 41 4.31 -10.99 -0.87
C ARG A 41 4.52 -9.53 -1.28
N PRO A 42 5.63 -9.21 -1.95
CA PRO A 42 5.80 -7.90 -2.56
C PRO A 42 4.68 -7.62 -3.56
N VAL A 43 4.09 -6.43 -3.51
CA VAL A 43 3.09 -5.96 -4.49
C VAL A 43 3.70 -4.80 -5.26
N ARG A 44 4.17 -5.07 -6.49
CA ARG A 44 4.81 -4.05 -7.36
C ARG A 44 3.80 -3.32 -8.22
N THR A 45 2.75 -4.03 -8.61
CA THR A 45 1.65 -3.51 -9.39
C THR A 45 0.35 -4.00 -8.79
N VAL A 46 -0.76 -3.32 -9.10
CA VAL A 46 -2.07 -3.81 -8.66
C VAL A 46 -2.43 -5.15 -9.26
N ASP A 47 -1.83 -5.57 -10.37
CA ASP A 47 -2.07 -6.89 -10.97
C ASP A 47 -1.49 -8.03 -10.11
N ASP A 48 -0.53 -7.71 -9.24
CA ASP A 48 0.00 -8.64 -8.25
C ASP A 48 -0.96 -8.88 -7.08
N MET A 49 -2.12 -8.20 -6.99
CA MET A 49 -3.08 -8.43 -5.89
C MET A 49 -3.91 -9.71 -6.10
N PRO A 50 -4.37 -10.41 -5.03
CA PRO A 50 -5.29 -11.53 -5.16
C PRO A 50 -6.61 -11.11 -5.83
N GLY A 51 -7.33 -12.07 -6.44
CA GLY A 51 -8.54 -11.78 -7.22
C GLY A 51 -9.70 -11.13 -6.43
N CYS A 52 -9.71 -11.25 -5.10
CA CYS A 52 -10.71 -10.63 -4.23
C CYS A 52 -10.48 -9.13 -3.97
N PHE A 53 -9.41 -8.54 -4.50
CA PHE A 53 -9.07 -7.13 -4.32
C PHE A 53 -9.49 -6.28 -5.52
N SER A 54 -10.17 -5.17 -5.25
CA SER A 54 -10.61 -4.23 -6.30
C SER A 54 -9.39 -3.53 -6.90
N ARG A 55 -9.17 -3.70 -8.21
CA ARG A 55 -8.00 -3.12 -8.90
C ARG A 55 -8.01 -1.59 -8.90
N PRO A 56 -9.12 -0.90 -9.21
CA PRO A 56 -9.19 0.57 -9.14
C PRO A 56 -8.90 1.10 -7.73
N ILE A 57 -9.49 0.47 -6.69
CA ILE A 57 -9.29 0.89 -5.30
C ILE A 57 -7.85 0.65 -4.86
N CYS A 58 -7.27 -0.52 -5.14
CA CYS A 58 -5.87 -0.82 -4.79
C CYS A 58 -4.89 0.08 -5.54
N ARG A 59 -5.26 0.57 -6.74
CA ARG A 59 -4.43 1.49 -7.52
C ARG A 59 -4.39 2.88 -6.89
N LEU A 60 -5.57 3.39 -6.53
CA LEU A 60 -5.66 4.66 -5.81
C LEU A 60 -4.94 4.54 -4.46
N ALA A 61 -5.19 3.50 -3.68
CA ALA A 61 -4.53 3.28 -2.39
C ALA A 61 -2.99 3.22 -2.51
N MET A 62 -2.46 2.50 -3.51
CA MET A 62 -1.02 2.47 -3.79
C MET A 62 -0.47 3.86 -4.11
N HIS A 63 -1.15 4.60 -5.01
CA HIS A 63 -0.75 5.95 -5.36
C HIS A 63 -0.73 6.89 -4.14
N LEU A 64 -1.77 6.87 -3.31
CA LEU A 64 -1.83 7.68 -2.09
C LEU A 64 -0.76 7.28 -1.07
N ASN A 65 -0.48 5.99 -0.94
CA ASN A 65 0.59 5.50 -0.06
C ASN A 65 1.95 6.06 -0.47
N ASP A 66 2.21 6.13 -1.78
CA ASP A 66 3.52 6.48 -2.32
C ASP A 66 3.78 7.98 -2.36
N GLU A 67 2.73 8.79 -2.56
CA GLU A 67 2.81 10.27 -2.55
C GLU A 67 2.72 10.88 -1.15
N ALA A 68 2.18 10.16 -0.16
CA ALA A 68 1.98 10.67 1.20
C ALA A 68 3.30 10.95 1.94
N SER A 69 3.29 11.96 2.82
CA SER A 69 4.27 12.07 3.90
C SER A 69 4.18 10.88 4.88
N ASP A 70 5.18 10.73 5.74
CA ASP A 70 5.22 9.63 6.72
C ASP A 70 4.02 9.65 7.68
N GLU A 71 3.57 10.83 8.07
CA GLU A 71 2.42 11.08 8.93
C GLU A 71 1.10 10.86 8.18
N GLU A 72 0.95 11.44 6.99
CA GLU A 72 -0.25 11.28 6.16
C GLU A 72 -0.50 9.83 5.79
N ARG A 73 0.56 9.07 5.50
CA ARG A 73 0.46 7.66 5.13
C ARG A 73 -0.21 6.83 6.21
N GLN A 74 -0.08 7.19 7.48
CA GLN A 74 -0.72 6.43 8.56
C GLN A 74 -2.25 6.61 8.56
N LEU A 75 -2.77 7.68 7.96
CA LEU A 75 -4.21 7.87 7.78
C LEU A 75 -4.83 6.84 6.82
N LEU A 76 -4.01 6.06 6.10
CA LEU A 76 -4.47 4.97 5.24
C LEU A 76 -4.72 3.65 6.01
N LEU A 77 -4.29 3.53 7.27
CA LEU A 77 -4.46 2.32 8.07
C LEU A 77 -5.92 1.82 8.15
N PRO A 78 -6.95 2.68 8.32
CA PRO A 78 -8.35 2.23 8.35
C PRO A 78 -8.84 1.57 7.05
N PHE A 79 -8.10 1.71 5.94
CA PHE A 79 -8.47 1.16 4.64
C PHE A 79 -7.89 -0.24 4.39
N VAL A 80 -6.91 -0.67 5.19
CA VAL A 80 -6.18 -1.95 5.00
C VAL A 80 -7.12 -3.15 4.89
N THR A 81 -8.12 -3.24 5.76
CA THR A 81 -9.09 -4.36 5.75
C THR A 81 -10.19 -4.21 4.70
N ARG A 82 -10.26 -3.07 4.03
CA ARG A 82 -11.37 -2.71 3.12
C ARG A 82 -11.03 -2.93 1.65
N LEU A 83 -9.76 -3.17 1.30
CA LEU A 83 -9.33 -3.32 -0.09
C LEU A 83 -9.77 -4.65 -0.74
N ALA A 84 -10.08 -5.67 0.07
CA ALA A 84 -10.56 -6.99 -0.38
C ALA A 84 -12.05 -6.98 -0.77
N CYS A 85 -12.41 -6.02 -1.62
CA CYS A 85 -13.78 -5.67 -1.98
C CYS A 85 -14.06 -5.80 -3.49
N ALA A 86 -13.31 -6.61 -4.24
CA ALA A 86 -13.57 -6.83 -5.66
C ALA A 86 -15.02 -7.26 -5.90
N ASP A 87 -15.58 -6.75 -6.99
CA ASP A 87 -16.96 -6.98 -7.42
C ASP A 87 -16.98 -7.33 -8.93
N THR A 88 -18.16 -7.29 -9.54
CA THR A 88 -18.35 -7.47 -10.98
C THR A 88 -17.57 -6.44 -11.79
N VAL A 89 -17.21 -6.82 -13.02
CA VAL A 89 -16.49 -5.94 -13.96
C VAL A 89 -17.18 -4.59 -14.16
N GLU A 90 -18.51 -4.57 -14.14
CA GLU A 90 -19.27 -3.32 -14.29
C GLU A 90 -19.11 -2.39 -13.08
N VAL A 91 -19.17 -2.94 -11.86
CA VAL A 91 -18.91 -2.15 -10.64
C VAL A 91 -17.48 -1.63 -10.62
N GLU A 92 -16.50 -2.44 -11.00
CA GLU A 92 -15.10 -2.00 -11.07
C GLU A 92 -14.91 -0.87 -12.10
N ARG A 93 -15.61 -0.89 -13.24
CA ARG A 93 -15.61 0.22 -14.19
C ARG A 93 -16.23 1.49 -13.62
N ILE A 94 -17.32 1.37 -12.86
CA ILE A 94 -17.96 2.52 -12.20
C ILE A 94 -17.02 3.11 -11.15
N ARG A 95 -16.33 2.28 -10.36
CA ARG A 95 -15.30 2.73 -9.40
C ARG A 95 -14.20 3.50 -10.12
N GLU A 96 -13.66 2.96 -11.22
CA GLU A 96 -12.61 3.61 -12.00
C GLU A 96 -13.08 4.94 -12.60
N ALA A 97 -14.30 4.98 -13.16
CA ALA A 97 -14.89 6.21 -13.69
C ALA A 97 -15.11 7.27 -12.59
N TYR A 98 -15.59 6.85 -11.42
CA TYR A 98 -15.75 7.73 -10.26
C TYR A 98 -14.41 8.32 -9.82
N ILE A 99 -13.38 7.49 -9.66
CA ILE A 99 -12.03 7.94 -9.28
C ILE A 99 -11.51 8.94 -10.32
N ASN A 100 -11.54 8.60 -11.61
CA ASN A 100 -11.04 9.46 -12.67
C ASN A 100 -11.77 10.81 -12.75
N LEU A 101 -13.08 10.83 -12.48
CA LEU A 101 -13.88 12.06 -12.48
C LEU A 101 -13.49 13.01 -11.34
N HIS A 102 -13.15 12.46 -10.17
CA HIS A 102 -12.88 13.27 -8.97
C HIS A 102 -11.39 13.54 -8.75
N MET A 103 -10.50 12.75 -9.34
CA MET A 103 -9.04 12.94 -9.30
C MET A 103 -8.60 14.10 -10.20
N THR A 104 -8.85 15.33 -9.73
CA THR A 104 -8.43 16.58 -10.37
C THR A 104 -7.05 17.04 -9.88
N SER A 105 -6.45 18.02 -10.55
CA SER A 105 -5.19 18.61 -10.08
C SER A 105 -5.39 19.42 -8.80
N ARG A 106 -4.41 19.37 -7.88
CA ARG A 106 -4.29 20.20 -6.65
C ARG A 106 -5.19 19.81 -5.47
N LEU A 107 -5.52 18.53 -5.33
CA LEU A 107 -6.20 18.03 -4.14
C LEU A 107 -5.23 17.91 -2.95
N SER A 108 -5.74 18.20 -1.77
CA SER A 108 -5.10 17.85 -0.50
C SER A 108 -5.16 16.35 -0.26
N PHE A 109 -4.30 15.84 0.63
CA PHE A 109 -4.32 14.43 0.99
C PHE A 109 -5.68 13.99 1.58
N ARG A 110 -6.34 14.87 2.35
CA ARG A 110 -7.67 14.55 2.90
C ARG A 110 -8.72 14.40 1.81
N GLU A 111 -8.73 15.27 0.80
CA GLU A 111 -9.66 15.14 -0.33
C GLU A 111 -9.42 13.84 -1.11
N HIS A 112 -8.17 13.41 -1.24
CA HIS A 112 -7.88 12.09 -1.80
C HIS A 112 -8.44 10.92 -0.96
N LEU A 113 -8.40 11.03 0.37
CA LEU A 113 -9.03 10.02 1.24
C LEU A 113 -10.55 10.01 1.07
N ASP A 114 -11.17 11.18 0.88
CA ASP A 114 -12.61 11.27 0.64
C ASP A 114 -13.01 10.60 -0.70
N ILE A 115 -12.15 10.72 -1.73
CA ILE A 115 -12.33 10.00 -3.00
C ILE A 115 -12.19 8.49 -2.80
N LEU A 116 -11.20 8.04 -2.03
CA LEU A 116 -11.02 6.63 -1.72
C LEU A 116 -12.24 6.07 -0.96
N GLU A 117 -12.77 6.81 0.01
CA GLU A 117 -13.98 6.48 0.74
C GLU A 117 -15.21 6.39 -0.17
N GLY A 118 -15.38 7.37 -1.06
CA GLY A 118 -16.46 7.40 -2.05
C GLY A 118 -16.39 6.23 -3.04
N ALA A 119 -15.20 5.88 -3.51
CA ALA A 119 -15.00 4.72 -4.39
C ALA A 119 -15.30 3.39 -3.67
N LEU A 120 -14.91 3.28 -2.40
CA LEU A 120 -15.24 2.12 -1.56
C LEU A 120 -16.73 1.95 -1.37
N ALA A 121 -17.50 3.04 -1.24
CA ALA A 121 -18.96 2.99 -1.08
C ALA A 121 -19.72 2.46 -2.31
N ILE A 122 -19.08 2.34 -3.46
CA ILE A 122 -19.68 1.79 -4.68
C ILE A 122 -19.58 0.27 -4.67
N GLY A 123 -20.71 -0.44 -4.63
CA GLY A 123 -20.77 -1.90 -4.76
C GLY A 123 -20.41 -2.67 -3.49
N ARG A 124 -19.90 -3.89 -3.67
CA ARG A 124 -19.53 -4.81 -2.59
C ARG A 124 -18.52 -4.18 -1.64
N GLN A 125 -18.79 -4.32 -0.34
CA GLN A 125 -17.84 -4.00 0.73
C GLN A 125 -17.02 -5.24 1.09
N ALA A 126 -15.81 -5.05 1.60
CA ALA A 126 -15.02 -6.16 2.15
C ALA A 126 -15.74 -6.80 3.33
N ASP A 127 -15.56 -8.11 3.50
CA ASP A 127 -16.13 -8.82 4.65
C ASP A 127 -15.46 -8.31 5.93
N PRO A 128 -16.20 -8.17 7.05
CA PRO A 128 -15.62 -7.72 8.30
C PRO A 128 -14.62 -8.76 8.80
N PHE A 129 -13.34 -8.41 8.82
CA PHE A 129 -12.33 -9.19 9.52
C PHE A 129 -12.31 -8.80 11.00
N PRO A 130 -12.35 -9.75 11.94
CA PRO A 130 -12.13 -9.46 13.35
C PRO A 130 -10.75 -8.80 13.52
N SER A 131 -10.70 -7.64 14.15
CA SER A 131 -9.48 -6.84 14.29
C SER A 131 -8.34 -7.60 14.98
N GLU A 132 -8.66 -8.48 15.93
CA GLU A 132 -7.69 -9.36 16.59
C GLU A 132 -7.09 -10.41 15.62
N GLU A 133 -7.86 -10.91 14.66
CA GLU A 133 -7.34 -11.88 13.70
C GLU A 133 -6.39 -11.21 12.70
N VAL A 134 -6.74 -10.01 12.23
CA VAL A 134 -5.88 -9.18 11.40
C VAL A 134 -4.57 -8.87 12.12
N LYS A 135 -4.66 -8.56 13.41
CA LYS A 135 -3.51 -8.30 14.28
C LYS A 135 -2.57 -9.50 14.34
N VAL A 136 -3.08 -10.68 14.68
CA VAL A 136 -2.28 -11.90 14.76
C VAL A 136 -1.57 -12.19 13.43
N ARG A 137 -2.26 -12.00 12.29
CA ARG A 137 -1.67 -12.23 10.95
C ARG A 137 -0.50 -11.28 10.69
N LEU A 138 -0.65 -9.99 11.00
CA LEU A 138 0.42 -9.00 10.81
C LEU A 138 1.59 -9.23 11.77
N GLU A 139 1.33 -9.59 13.03
CA GLU A 139 2.36 -9.92 14.03
C GLU A 139 3.21 -11.12 13.61
N ILE A 140 2.58 -12.18 13.08
CA ILE A 140 3.30 -13.36 12.59
C ILE A 140 4.29 -12.99 11.48
N VAL A 141 3.86 -12.13 10.54
CA VAL A 141 4.73 -11.66 9.46
C VAL A 141 5.88 -10.82 10.01
N GLN A 142 5.62 -9.96 10.99
CA GLN A 142 6.66 -9.15 11.64
C GLN A 142 7.69 -10.03 12.37
N GLN A 143 7.25 -11.03 13.12
CA GLN A 143 8.13 -11.93 13.89
C GLN A 143 8.98 -12.84 12.98
N GLY A 144 8.48 -13.19 11.79
CA GLY A 144 9.22 -13.97 10.79
C GLY A 144 10.34 -13.21 10.07
N ALA A 145 10.47 -11.90 10.28
CA ALA A 145 11.48 -11.05 9.66
C ALA A 145 12.87 -11.26 10.29
N ASN A 146 13.65 -12.21 9.77
CA ASN A 146 14.96 -12.61 10.34
C ASN A 146 16.13 -11.62 10.13
N THR A 147 15.94 -10.46 9.50
CA THR A 147 17.04 -9.51 9.20
C THR A 147 16.70 -8.09 9.67
N PRO A 148 17.61 -7.35 10.35
CA PRO A 148 17.44 -5.93 10.61
C PRO A 148 17.34 -5.11 9.31
N THR A 149 16.55 -4.05 9.29
CA THR A 149 16.45 -3.13 8.15
C THR A 149 17.81 -2.46 7.93
N SER A 150 18.60 -2.93 6.97
CA SER A 150 19.84 -2.26 6.59
C SER A 150 19.49 -1.07 5.70
N LEU A 151 19.58 0.15 6.25
CA LEU A 151 19.59 1.39 5.47
C LEU A 151 20.95 1.53 4.78
N ALA A 152 21.15 0.84 3.67
CA ALA A 152 22.31 1.06 2.83
C ALA A 152 21.99 0.69 1.40
N ASP A 153 21.36 1.61 0.65
CA ASP A 153 21.49 1.67 -0.81
C ASP A 153 21.07 3.06 -1.33
N TYR A 154 21.80 4.09 -0.88
CA TYR A 154 21.95 5.34 -1.63
C TYR A 154 23.44 5.54 -1.94
N ALA A 155 24.00 4.63 -2.72
CA ALA A 155 25.24 4.87 -3.45
C ALA A 155 25.09 4.24 -4.83
N VAL A 156 24.34 4.92 -5.70
CA VAL A 156 24.32 4.63 -7.13
C VAL A 156 25.76 4.70 -7.64
N PHE A 157 26.28 3.54 -8.02
CA PHE A 157 27.53 3.40 -8.76
C PHE A 157 27.40 4.14 -10.09
N SER A 158 28.12 5.26 -10.25
CA SER A 158 28.49 5.79 -11.57
C SER A 158 29.98 5.54 -11.82
N GLN A 159 30.31 4.32 -12.25
CA GLN A 159 31.58 4.09 -12.94
C GLN A 159 31.45 4.62 -14.37
N THR A 160 31.83 5.87 -14.58
CA THR A 160 32.23 6.35 -15.91
C THR A 160 33.73 6.53 -15.95
N LYS A 161 34.44 5.47 -16.36
CA LYS A 161 35.76 5.59 -16.96
C LYS A 161 35.60 6.31 -18.30
N ILE A 162 36.10 7.53 -18.39
CA ILE A 162 36.36 8.17 -19.69
C ILE A 162 37.85 8.44 -19.77
N TRP A 163 38.47 7.76 -20.72
CA TRP A 163 39.88 7.79 -21.07
C TRP A 163 40.06 8.83 -22.17
N PHE A 164 40.91 9.84 -21.94
CA PHE A 164 41.50 10.65 -23.01
C PHE A 164 42.93 11.06 -22.59
N GLY A 165 43.93 10.39 -23.16
CA GLY A 165 45.06 11.12 -23.77
C GLY A 165 44.81 11.20 -25.29
N PRO A 166 45.74 11.71 -26.12
CA PRO A 166 47.07 12.27 -25.80
C PRO A 166 47.46 13.53 -26.66
N PHE A 167 48.72 13.97 -26.50
CA PHE A 167 49.52 14.88 -27.36
C PHE A 167 49.12 16.38 -27.34
N HIS A 168 50.03 17.34 -27.12
CA HIS A 168 51.33 17.55 -27.77
C HIS A 168 52.32 18.32 -26.88
#